data_AF-A0AA43QZ80-F1
#
_entry.id   AF-A0AA43QZ80-F1
#
_cell.length_a   1.000
_cell.length_b   1.000
_cell.length_c   1.000
_cell.angle_alpha   90.00
_cell.angle_beta   90.00
_cell.angle_gamma   90.00
#
_symmetry.space_group_name_H-M   'P 1'
#
loop_
_entity.id
_entity.type
_entity.pdbx_description
1 polymer ?
#
loop_
_entity_poly.entity_id
_entity_poly.type
_entity_poly.pdbx_seq_one_letter_code
_entity_poly.pdbx_strand_id
1 'polypeptide(L)'
;MTLLIIYCAILSPLVMIYFVVGFYFIWKYNKKTIFTCDFKTGAKKQILAESIKLPQATFDKFFEFFKKSKTFYISWLFILIFIFVFTLITYLVFYFTVSKKIDFYDSILLVIIFGVILEPLYFLIKGLIKINKTKKNIRDWIIENEKIEKRHLNIEKPVNYEDFKNVILNEDLEIRIPIFKNSESHFYGMKILNKRKKFITNGVVDNNELLYFILFDYTSAQINKISYSKENYLYLIKEILENEYNNI
;
A
#
# COMPACT_ATOMS: atom_id res chain seq x y z
N MET A 1 -3.66 -26.70 -38.77
CA MET A 1 -2.45 -26.99 -37.97
C MET A 1 -1.55 -25.76 -37.81
N THR A 2 -1.19 -25.05 -38.87
CA THR A 2 -0.27 -23.89 -38.84
C THR A 2 -0.74 -22.71 -37.99
N LEU A 3 -2.03 -22.32 -38.06
CA LEU A 3 -2.62 -21.26 -37.22
C LEU A 3 -2.64 -21.61 -35.72
N LEU A 4 -2.89 -22.88 -35.38
CA LEU A 4 -2.86 -23.39 -34.01
C LEU A 4 -1.44 -23.33 -33.44
N ILE A 5 -0.44 -23.69 -34.25
CA ILE A 5 0.98 -23.65 -33.86
C ILE A 5 1.43 -22.20 -33.65
N ILE A 6 1.05 -21.25 -34.52
CA ILE A 6 1.35 -19.82 -34.34
C ILE A 6 0.66 -19.28 -33.07
N TYR A 7 -0.59 -19.68 -32.81
CA TYR A 7 -1.34 -19.29 -31.62
C TYR A 7 -0.66 -19.79 -30.33
N CYS A 8 -0.30 -21.08 -30.27
CA CYS A 8 0.38 -21.67 -29.12
C CYS A 8 1.83 -21.18 -28.96
N ALA A 9 2.55 -20.93 -30.06
CA ALA A 9 3.97 -20.54 -30.01
C ALA A 9 4.20 -19.05 -29.73
N ILE A 10 3.24 -18.17 -30.07
CA ILE A 10 3.40 -16.72 -29.91
C ILE A 10 2.45 -16.16 -28.87
N LEU A 11 1.16 -16.50 -28.94
CA LEU A 11 0.14 -15.85 -28.09
C LEU A 11 0.21 -16.35 -26.64
N SER A 12 0.44 -17.65 -26.43
CA SER A 12 0.54 -18.23 -25.08
C SER A 12 1.74 -17.70 -24.28
N PRO A 13 2.98 -17.61 -24.82
CA PRO A 13 4.09 -16.99 -24.10
C PRO A 13 3.87 -15.52 -23.79
N LEU A 14 3.25 -14.75 -24.71
CA LEU A 14 2.94 -13.34 -24.48
C LEU A 14 1.92 -13.14 -23.36
N VAL A 15 0.87 -13.96 -23.33
CA VAL A 15 -0.13 -13.96 -22.23
C VAL A 15 0.54 -14.35 -20.91
N MET A 16 1.44 -15.33 -20.92
CA MET A 16 2.16 -15.78 -19.72
C MET A 16 3.11 -14.70 -19.18
N ILE A 17 3.89 -14.04 -20.04
CA ILE A 17 4.75 -12.91 -19.65
C ILE A 17 3.91 -11.77 -19.08
N TYR A 18 2.82 -11.41 -19.77
CA TYR A 18 1.90 -10.38 -19.30
C TYR A 18 1.33 -10.74 -17.91
N PHE A 19 0.96 -12.00 -17.71
CA PHE A 19 0.44 -12.49 -16.44
C PHE A 19 1.46 -12.38 -15.31
N VAL A 20 2.69 -12.86 -15.51
CA VAL A 20 3.75 -12.82 -14.49
C VAL A 20 4.08 -11.38 -14.12
N VAL A 21 4.26 -10.51 -15.13
CA VAL A 21 4.57 -9.10 -14.92
C VAL A 21 3.40 -8.39 -14.24
N GLY A 22 2.17 -8.62 -14.71
CA GLY A 22 0.97 -8.01 -14.15
C GLY A 22 0.69 -8.44 -12.72
N PHE A 23 0.80 -9.73 -12.43
CA PHE A 23 0.66 -10.26 -11.07
C PHE A 23 1.71 -9.67 -10.13
N TYR A 24 2.97 -9.55 -10.57
CA TYR A 24 4.01 -8.91 -9.78
C TYR A 24 3.66 -7.45 -9.43
N PHE A 25 3.14 -6.67 -10.38
CA PHE A 25 2.70 -5.30 -10.11
C PHE A 25 1.50 -5.25 -9.17
N ILE A 26 0.48 -6.09 -9.36
CA ILE A 26 -0.70 -6.18 -8.49
C ILE A 26 -0.29 -6.55 -7.07
N TRP A 27 0.58 -7.55 -6.91
CA TRP A 27 1.09 -7.99 -5.62
C TRP A 27 1.88 -6.88 -4.90
N LYS A 28 2.80 -6.23 -5.61
CA LYS A 28 3.59 -5.12 -5.07
C LYS A 28 2.69 -3.97 -4.62
N TYR A 29 1.66 -3.64 -5.40
CA TYR A 29 0.73 -2.57 -5.05
C TYR A 29 -0.17 -2.96 -3.87
N ASN A 30 -0.61 -4.21 -3.80
CA ASN A 30 -1.33 -4.73 -2.64
C ASN A 30 -0.51 -4.65 -1.35
N LYS A 31 0.79 -4.97 -1.38
CA LYS A 31 1.67 -4.76 -0.22
C LYS A 31 1.66 -3.30 0.24
N LYS A 32 1.72 -2.35 -0.70
CA LYS A 32 1.63 -0.92 -0.38
C LYS A 32 0.26 -0.55 0.21
N THR A 33 -0.82 -1.12 -0.29
CA THR A 33 -2.17 -0.92 0.26
C THR A 33 -2.29 -1.48 1.66
N ILE A 34 -1.77 -2.67 1.93
CA ILE A 34 -1.71 -3.23 3.30
C ILE A 34 -0.89 -2.29 4.19
N PHE A 35 0.29 -1.85 3.71
CA PHE A 35 1.16 -0.92 4.44
C PHE A 35 0.42 0.33 4.92
N THR A 36 -0.22 1.05 4.00
CA THR A 36 -0.95 2.28 4.33
C THR A 36 -2.24 2.02 5.10
N CYS A 37 -3.05 1.06 4.66
CA CYS A 37 -4.40 0.88 5.21
C CYS A 37 -4.42 0.24 6.59
N ASP A 38 -3.51 -0.69 6.88
CA ASP A 38 -3.49 -1.37 8.18
C ASP A 38 -2.52 -0.70 9.14
N PHE A 39 -1.30 -0.41 8.68
CA PHE A 39 -0.25 -0.02 9.60
C PHE A 39 -0.19 1.48 9.82
N LYS A 40 -0.35 2.31 8.78
CA LYS A 40 -0.36 3.77 9.00
C LYS A 40 -1.58 4.24 9.80
N THR A 41 -2.73 3.64 9.53
CA THR A 41 -3.95 3.97 10.30
C THR A 41 -3.93 3.41 11.72
N GLY A 42 -3.02 2.46 12.01
CA GLY A 42 -2.80 1.91 13.35
C GLY A 42 -2.42 2.97 14.39
N ALA A 43 -1.81 4.09 13.97
CA ALA A 43 -1.49 5.22 14.84
C ALA A 43 -2.73 5.92 15.44
N LYS A 44 -3.91 5.79 14.81
CA LYS A 44 -5.12 6.55 15.17
C LYS A 44 -5.42 6.48 16.67
N LYS A 45 -5.37 5.28 17.24
CA LYS A 45 -5.75 5.06 18.64
C LYS A 45 -4.84 5.82 19.60
N GLN A 46 -3.54 5.80 19.35
CA GLN A 46 -2.53 6.45 20.19
C GLN A 46 -2.58 7.98 20.02
N ILE A 47 -2.72 8.49 18.79
CA ILE A 47 -2.83 9.93 18.51
C ILE A 47 -4.04 10.53 19.23
N LEU A 48 -5.20 9.87 19.16
CA LEU A 48 -6.42 10.35 19.80
C LEU A 48 -6.37 10.22 21.32
N ALA A 49 -5.74 9.17 21.85
CA ALA A 49 -5.57 9.00 23.29
C ALA A 49 -4.74 10.15 23.90
N GLU A 50 -3.73 10.63 23.17
CA GLU A 50 -2.89 11.76 23.58
C GLU A 50 -3.46 13.13 23.17
N SER A 51 -4.70 13.18 22.64
CA SER A 51 -5.35 14.43 22.18
C SER A 51 -4.49 15.23 21.20
N ILE A 52 -3.75 14.55 20.32
CA ILE A 52 -2.90 15.21 19.31
C ILE A 52 -3.77 15.61 18.12
N LYS A 53 -3.84 16.93 17.87
CA LYS A 53 -4.51 17.48 16.68
C LYS A 53 -3.55 17.52 15.49
N LEU A 54 -3.81 16.69 14.48
CA LEU A 54 -3.05 16.68 13.24
C LEU A 54 -3.56 17.73 12.24
N PRO A 55 -2.68 18.34 11.42
CA PRO A 55 -3.06 19.25 10.34
C PRO A 55 -3.85 18.54 9.24
N GLN A 56 -4.77 19.27 8.59
CA GLN A 56 -5.56 18.74 7.47
C GLN A 56 -4.67 18.23 6.32
N ALA A 57 -3.55 18.92 6.05
CA ALA A 57 -2.60 18.56 5.02
C ALA A 57 -1.99 17.14 5.22
N THR A 58 -1.90 16.65 6.47
CA THR A 58 -1.47 15.27 6.75
C THR A 58 -2.53 14.26 6.26
N PHE A 59 -3.82 14.56 6.43
CA PHE A 59 -4.91 13.70 5.95
C PHE A 59 -5.05 13.72 4.43
N ASP A 60 -4.75 14.85 3.79
CA ASP A 60 -4.80 14.98 2.33
C ASP A 60 -3.85 13.98 1.63
N LYS A 61 -2.71 13.64 2.26
CA LYS A 61 -1.79 12.60 1.78
C LYS A 61 -2.43 11.21 1.75
N PHE A 62 -3.30 10.87 2.72
CA PHE A 62 -4.09 9.64 2.67
C PHE A 62 -5.06 9.64 1.49
N PHE A 63 -5.74 10.77 1.23
CA PHE A 63 -6.67 10.87 0.10
C PHE A 63 -5.98 10.82 -1.26
N GLU A 64 -4.78 11.42 -1.37
CA GLU A 64 -3.95 11.30 -2.56
C GLU A 64 -3.57 9.84 -2.82
N PHE A 65 -3.15 9.11 -1.76
CA PHE A 65 -2.90 7.68 -1.83
C PHE A 65 -4.15 6.90 -2.26
N PHE A 66 -5.32 7.17 -1.68
CA PHE A 66 -6.56 6.46 -2.04
C PHE A 66 -6.96 6.73 -3.49
N LYS A 67 -6.81 7.96 -3.99
CA LYS A 67 -7.08 8.31 -5.39
C LYS A 67 -6.17 7.53 -6.34
N LYS A 68 -4.85 7.60 -6.12
CA LYS A 68 -3.85 6.87 -6.92
C LYS A 68 -4.10 5.37 -6.91
N SER A 69 -4.43 4.83 -5.74
CA SER A 69 -4.65 3.39 -5.57
C SER A 69 -5.94 2.94 -6.24
N LYS A 70 -7.06 3.67 -6.06
CA LYS A 70 -8.32 3.37 -6.72
C LYS A 70 -8.16 3.38 -8.24
N THR A 71 -7.47 4.37 -8.80
CA THR A 71 -7.15 4.41 -10.24
C THR A 71 -6.37 3.18 -10.66
N PHE A 72 -5.31 2.81 -9.95
CA PHE A 72 -4.52 1.61 -10.24
C PHE A 72 -5.39 0.35 -10.30
N TYR A 73 -6.18 0.09 -9.25
CA TYR A 73 -7.01 -1.11 -9.18
C TYR A 73 -8.08 -1.16 -10.26
N ILE A 74 -8.76 -0.04 -10.55
CA ILE A 74 -9.77 0.03 -11.60
C ILE A 74 -9.15 -0.18 -12.98
N SER A 75 -8.01 0.45 -13.27
CA SER A 75 -7.31 0.26 -14.53
C SER A 75 -6.90 -1.19 -14.73
N TRP A 76 -6.35 -1.85 -13.71
CA TRP A 76 -5.99 -3.27 -13.80
C TRP A 76 -7.20 -4.20 -13.92
N LEU A 77 -8.33 -3.88 -13.27
CA LEU A 77 -9.57 -4.62 -13.49
C LEU A 77 -10.04 -4.51 -14.94
N PHE A 78 -10.03 -3.30 -15.51
CA PHE A 78 -10.41 -3.10 -16.91
C PHE A 78 -9.52 -3.90 -17.85
N ILE A 79 -8.20 -3.91 -17.62
CA ILE A 79 -7.28 -4.68 -18.46
C ILE A 79 -7.51 -6.19 -18.31
N LEU A 80 -7.73 -6.71 -17.10
CA LEU A 80 -8.06 -8.13 -16.92
C LEU A 80 -9.37 -8.53 -17.59
N ILE A 81 -10.40 -7.68 -17.48
CA ILE A 81 -11.69 -7.90 -18.16
C ILE A 81 -11.47 -7.89 -19.68
N PHE A 82 -10.69 -6.95 -20.21
CA PHE A 82 -10.37 -6.89 -21.64
C PHE A 82 -9.66 -8.16 -22.11
N ILE A 83 -8.64 -8.62 -21.38
CA ILE A 83 -7.90 -9.87 -21.71
C ILE A 83 -8.84 -11.07 -21.67
N PHE A 84 -9.68 -11.15 -20.64
CA PHE A 84 -10.66 -12.23 -20.50
C PHE A 84 -11.64 -12.27 -21.69
N VAL A 85 -12.25 -11.13 -22.03
CA VAL A 85 -13.19 -11.01 -23.15
C VAL A 85 -12.51 -11.30 -24.49
N PHE A 86 -11.31 -10.75 -24.70
CA PHE A 86 -10.53 -10.99 -25.92
C PHE A 86 -10.19 -12.47 -26.10
N THR A 87 -9.76 -13.13 -25.01
CA THR A 87 -9.44 -14.56 -25.01
C THR A 87 -10.68 -15.40 -25.30
N LEU A 88 -11.82 -15.07 -24.68
CA LEU A 88 -13.10 -15.74 -24.90
C LEU A 88 -13.59 -15.61 -26.35
N ILE A 89 -13.56 -14.40 -26.91
CA ILE A 89 -13.94 -14.15 -28.31
C ILE A 89 -13.04 -14.92 -29.26
N THR A 90 -11.73 -14.89 -29.03
CA THR A 90 -10.75 -15.59 -29.89
C THR A 90 -10.98 -17.10 -29.85
N TYR A 91 -11.24 -17.66 -28.65
CA TYR A 91 -11.59 -19.06 -28.49
C TYR A 91 -12.89 -19.43 -29.23
N LEU A 92 -13.94 -18.61 -29.10
CA LEU A 92 -15.21 -18.82 -29.80
C LEU A 92 -15.02 -18.78 -31.32
N VAL A 93 -14.30 -17.80 -31.85
CA VAL A 93 -14.00 -17.70 -33.29
C VAL A 93 -13.26 -18.96 -33.76
N PHE A 94 -12.22 -19.38 -33.03
CA PHE A 94 -11.48 -20.60 -33.36
C PHE A 94 -12.36 -21.86 -33.35
N TYR A 95 -13.23 -21.99 -32.34
CA TYR A 95 -14.16 -23.11 -32.23
C TYR A 95 -15.11 -23.20 -33.43
N PHE A 96 -15.75 -22.08 -33.80
CA PHE A 96 -16.71 -22.06 -34.92
C PHE A 96 -16.06 -22.17 -36.30
N THR A 97 -14.82 -21.69 -36.47
CA THR A 97 -14.15 -21.66 -37.78
C THR A 97 -13.28 -22.88 -38.05
N VAL A 98 -12.66 -23.48 -37.03
CA VAL A 98 -11.64 -24.54 -37.21
C VAL A 98 -12.06 -25.86 -36.58
N SER A 99 -12.32 -25.89 -35.27
CA SER A 99 -12.38 -27.16 -34.55
C SER A 99 -13.74 -27.85 -34.66
N LYS A 100 -14.86 -27.12 -34.57
CA LYS A 100 -16.26 -27.63 -34.48
C LYS A 100 -16.49 -28.76 -33.44
N LYS A 101 -15.47 -29.09 -32.65
CA LYS A 101 -15.43 -30.05 -31.54
C LYS A 101 -14.52 -29.47 -30.47
N ILE A 102 -14.91 -29.63 -29.21
CA ILE A 102 -14.10 -29.29 -28.05
C ILE A 102 -13.43 -30.59 -27.62
N ASP A 103 -12.11 -30.67 -27.75
CA ASP A 103 -11.37 -31.82 -27.23
C ASP A 103 -10.95 -31.57 -25.76
N PHE A 104 -10.49 -32.64 -25.10
CA PHE A 104 -10.06 -32.59 -23.71
C PHE A 104 -8.99 -31.51 -23.42
N TYR A 105 -8.07 -31.31 -24.37
CA TYR A 105 -7.01 -30.31 -24.25
C TYR A 105 -7.54 -28.85 -24.30
N ASP A 106 -8.58 -28.58 -25.10
CA ASP A 106 -9.24 -27.27 -25.15
C ASP A 106 -9.94 -26.95 -23.82
N SER A 107 -10.54 -27.97 -23.20
CA SER A 107 -11.20 -27.87 -21.90
C SER A 107 -10.20 -27.56 -20.78
N ILE A 108 -9.04 -28.21 -20.78
CA ILE A 108 -7.95 -27.93 -19.83
C ILE A 108 -7.43 -26.50 -20.02
N LEU A 109 -7.23 -26.06 -21.26
CA LEU A 109 -6.75 -24.71 -21.55
C LEU A 109 -7.70 -23.64 -21.02
N LEU A 110 -9.02 -23.83 -21.20
CA LEU A 110 -10.05 -22.98 -20.61
C LEU A 110 -9.93 -22.92 -19.08
N VAL A 111 -9.85 -24.08 -18.41
CA VAL A 111 -9.71 -24.14 -16.94
C VAL A 111 -8.46 -23.40 -16.46
N ILE A 112 -7.33 -23.54 -17.16
CA ILE A 112 -6.09 -22.83 -16.85
C ILE A 112 -6.28 -21.32 -17.01
N ILE A 113 -6.87 -20.86 -18.12
CA ILE A 113 -7.12 -19.42 -18.38
C ILE A 113 -8.03 -18.83 -17.28
N PHE A 114 -9.10 -19.53 -16.92
CA PHE A 114 -10.00 -19.09 -15.85
C PHE A 114 -9.31 -19.07 -14.48
N GLY A 115 -8.59 -20.15 -14.11
CA GLY A 115 -7.86 -20.23 -12.85
C GLY A 115 -6.81 -19.13 -12.71
N VAL A 116 -6.06 -18.87 -13.79
CA VAL A 116 -5.03 -17.83 -13.86
C VAL A 116 -5.62 -16.44 -13.67
N ILE A 117 -6.81 -16.13 -14.22
CA ILE A 117 -7.42 -14.79 -14.11
C ILE A 117 -8.09 -14.54 -12.75
N LEU A 118 -8.63 -15.59 -12.11
CA LEU A 118 -9.38 -15.45 -10.85
C LEU A 118 -8.54 -14.92 -9.69
N GLU A 119 -7.28 -15.34 -9.58
CA GLU A 119 -6.40 -14.94 -8.47
C GLU A 119 -6.05 -13.44 -8.48
N PRO A 120 -5.54 -12.84 -9.58
CA PRO A 120 -5.35 -11.40 -9.66
C PRO A 120 -6.65 -10.62 -9.47
N LEU A 121 -7.77 -11.14 -9.98
CA LEU A 121 -9.08 -10.50 -9.83
C LEU A 121 -9.50 -10.43 -8.35
N TYR A 122 -9.32 -11.51 -7.60
CA TYR A 122 -9.52 -11.53 -6.15
C TYR A 122 -8.67 -10.45 -5.45
N PHE A 123 -7.39 -10.38 -5.80
CA PHE A 123 -6.46 -9.41 -5.23
C PHE A 123 -6.83 -7.95 -5.52
N LEU A 124 -7.33 -7.65 -6.73
CA LEU A 124 -7.75 -6.31 -7.10
C LEU A 124 -9.03 -5.89 -6.37
N ILE A 125 -10.03 -6.77 -6.32
CA ILE A 125 -11.31 -6.50 -5.64
C ILE A 125 -11.08 -6.30 -4.14
N LYS A 126 -10.28 -7.19 -3.52
CA LYS A 126 -9.92 -7.07 -2.10
C LYS A 126 -9.20 -5.75 -1.81
N GLY A 127 -8.29 -5.33 -2.69
CA GLY A 127 -7.61 -4.03 -2.60
C GLY A 127 -8.58 -2.85 -2.62
N LEU A 128 -9.55 -2.85 -3.54
CA LEU A 128 -10.57 -1.79 -3.64
C LEU A 128 -11.48 -1.71 -2.41
N ILE A 129 -11.99 -2.85 -1.94
CA ILE A 129 -12.83 -2.92 -0.74
C ILE A 129 -12.07 -2.34 0.46
N LYS A 130 -10.80 -2.73 0.61
CA LYS A 130 -9.94 -2.28 1.69
C LYS A 130 -9.69 -0.77 1.65
N ILE A 131 -9.44 -0.20 0.48
CA ILE A 131 -9.29 1.26 0.31
C ILE A 131 -10.55 2.00 0.69
N ASN A 132 -11.72 1.54 0.23
CA ASN A 132 -12.98 2.20 0.52
C ASN A 132 -13.30 2.17 2.03
N LYS A 133 -13.12 1.02 2.68
CA LYS A 133 -13.28 0.88 4.14
C LYS A 133 -12.33 1.82 4.89
N THR A 134 -11.06 1.83 4.51
CA THR A 134 -10.05 2.67 5.16
C THR A 134 -10.32 4.16 4.94
N LYS A 135 -10.76 4.55 3.73
CA LYS A 135 -11.15 5.92 3.42
C LYS A 135 -12.29 6.41 4.32
N LYS A 136 -13.25 5.54 4.64
CA LYS A 136 -14.30 5.85 5.63
C LYS A 136 -13.69 6.07 7.01
N ASN A 137 -12.84 5.15 7.48
CA ASN A 137 -12.16 5.27 8.78
C ASN A 137 -11.34 6.57 8.90
N ILE A 138 -10.67 7.01 7.83
CA ILE A 138 -9.93 8.28 7.80
C ILE A 138 -10.88 9.48 7.91
N ARG A 139 -12.04 9.46 7.23
CA ARG A 139 -13.05 10.53 7.38
C ARG A 139 -13.57 10.61 8.80
N ASP A 140 -13.85 9.46 9.42
CA ASP A 140 -14.28 9.40 10.82
C ASP A 140 -13.18 9.94 11.75
N TRP A 141 -11.91 9.63 11.47
CA TRP A 141 -10.77 10.21 12.19
C TRP A 141 -10.68 11.72 12.02
N ILE A 142 -10.93 12.29 10.84
CA ILE A 142 -10.93 13.75 10.64
C ILE A 142 -11.99 14.41 11.54
N ILE A 143 -13.20 13.86 11.59
CA ILE A 143 -14.29 14.37 12.44
C ILE A 143 -13.89 14.30 13.93
N GLU A 144 -13.23 13.22 14.35
CA GLU A 144 -12.70 13.10 15.72
C GLU A 144 -11.57 14.11 15.98
N ASN A 145 -10.67 14.31 15.01
CA ASN A 145 -9.52 15.23 15.09
C ASN A 145 -9.96 16.70 15.16
N GLU A 146 -11.05 17.07 14.48
CA GLU A 146 -11.60 18.44 14.54
C GLU A 146 -12.08 18.83 15.93
N LYS A 147 -12.61 17.86 16.69
CA LYS A 147 -13.10 18.04 18.07
C LYS A 147 -11.99 18.23 19.09
N ILE A 148 -10.74 17.92 18.73
CA ILE A 148 -9.59 18.11 19.61
C ILE A 148 -9.27 19.60 19.69
N GLU A 149 -9.26 20.13 20.91
CA GLU A 149 -8.76 21.48 21.18
C GLU A 149 -7.23 21.52 21.04
N LYS A 150 -6.71 22.57 20.41
CA LYS A 150 -5.26 22.81 20.37
C LYS A 150 -4.79 23.16 21.78
N ARG A 151 -4.05 22.25 22.42
CA ARG A 151 -3.44 22.43 23.73
C ARG A 151 -1.98 22.00 23.67
N HIS A 152 -1.15 22.54 24.56
CA HIS A 152 0.22 22.04 24.71
C HIS A 152 0.19 20.55 25.06
N LEU A 153 0.96 19.77 24.31
CA LEU A 153 1.01 18.32 24.48
C LEU A 153 1.92 18.00 25.66
N ASN A 154 1.37 17.35 26.69
CA ASN A 154 2.14 16.94 27.87
C ASN A 154 2.87 15.61 27.65
N ILE A 155 3.72 15.56 26.62
CA ILE A 155 4.57 14.41 26.31
C ILE A 155 6.00 14.78 26.68
N GLU A 156 6.58 14.01 27.60
CA GLU A 156 7.97 14.15 28.05
C GLU A 156 8.95 13.65 26.99
N LYS A 157 10.15 14.23 26.96
CA LYS A 157 11.22 13.86 26.03
C LYS A 157 11.79 12.48 26.41
N PRO A 158 11.69 11.46 25.54
CA PRO A 158 12.31 10.16 25.81
C PRO A 158 13.84 10.23 25.81
N VAL A 159 14.48 9.35 26.58
CA VAL A 159 15.95 9.30 26.71
C VAL A 159 16.65 9.09 25.36
N ASN A 160 16.13 8.16 24.54
CA ASN A 160 16.75 7.79 23.24
C ASN A 160 16.18 8.59 22.06
N TYR A 161 15.59 9.76 22.33
CA TYR A 161 14.88 10.52 21.32
C TYR A 161 15.78 11.04 20.19
N GLU A 162 16.96 11.57 20.54
CA GLU A 162 17.87 12.15 19.54
C GLU A 162 18.37 11.08 18.55
N ASP A 163 18.69 9.89 19.05
CA ASP A 163 19.08 8.75 18.21
C ASP A 163 17.92 8.34 17.29
N PHE A 164 16.71 8.23 17.83
CA PHE A 164 15.51 7.93 17.03
C PHE A 164 15.28 8.98 15.93
N LYS A 165 15.32 10.27 16.28
CA LYS A 165 15.15 11.38 15.35
C LYS A 165 16.20 11.37 14.26
N ASN A 166 17.47 11.13 14.62
CA ASN A 166 18.55 11.01 13.65
C ASN A 166 18.33 9.86 12.67
N VAL A 167 17.90 8.69 13.15
CA VAL A 167 17.55 7.55 12.29
C VAL A 167 16.46 7.96 11.29
N ILE A 168 15.35 8.51 11.79
CA ILE A 168 14.21 8.94 10.96
C ILE A 168 14.62 9.97 9.90
N LEU A 169 15.42 10.97 10.25
CA LEU A 169 15.74 12.09 9.36
C LEU A 169 16.94 11.81 8.45
N ASN A 170 17.98 11.13 8.93
CA ASN A 170 19.27 11.10 8.24
C ASN A 170 19.72 9.71 7.75
N GLU A 171 19.13 8.62 8.26
CA GLU A 171 19.57 7.27 7.89
C GLU A 171 18.70 6.59 6.82
N ASP A 172 19.24 5.55 6.20
CA ASP A 172 18.43 4.59 5.44
C ASP A 172 17.53 3.82 6.41
N LEU A 173 16.25 3.69 6.06
CA LEU A 173 15.23 3.11 6.91
C LEU A 173 14.74 1.78 6.34
N GLU A 174 14.69 0.76 7.18
CA GLU A 174 13.91 -0.44 6.95
C GLU A 174 12.81 -0.56 7.99
N ILE A 175 11.59 -0.26 7.58
CA ILE A 175 10.40 -0.45 8.41
C ILE A 175 10.00 -1.91 8.25
N ARG A 176 10.05 -2.67 9.34
CA ARG A 176 9.63 -4.06 9.40
C ARG A 176 8.42 -4.19 10.30
N ILE A 177 7.47 -5.01 9.88
CA ILE A 177 6.30 -5.32 10.68
C ILE A 177 6.13 -6.84 10.70
N PRO A 178 6.28 -7.50 11.87
CA PRO A 178 6.19 -8.94 11.97
C PRO A 178 4.82 -9.44 11.50
N ILE A 179 4.79 -10.48 10.67
CA ILE A 179 3.53 -11.12 10.24
C ILE A 179 2.93 -11.93 11.40
N PHE A 180 3.80 -12.53 12.21
CA PHE A 180 3.45 -13.25 13.43
C PHE A 180 4.10 -12.54 14.61
N LYS A 181 3.44 -12.53 15.77
CA LYS A 181 4.04 -12.02 17.02
C LYS A 181 5.41 -12.70 17.21
N ASN A 182 6.44 -11.90 17.43
CA ASN A 182 7.82 -12.34 17.68
C ASN A 182 8.52 -13.08 16.52
N SER A 183 8.03 -12.96 15.28
CA SER A 183 8.70 -13.56 14.11
C SER A 183 9.81 -12.66 13.56
N GLU A 184 11.06 -13.14 13.60
CA GLU A 184 12.22 -12.45 13.02
C GLU A 184 12.37 -12.65 11.51
N SER A 185 11.83 -13.76 10.97
CA SER A 185 12.02 -14.18 9.57
C SER A 185 10.89 -13.75 8.64
N HIS A 186 9.66 -13.60 9.15
CA HIS A 186 8.50 -13.23 8.35
C HIS A 186 7.98 -11.84 8.73
N PHE A 187 8.30 -10.84 7.92
CA PHE A 187 7.86 -9.45 8.10
C PHE A 187 7.40 -8.82 6.79
N TYR A 188 6.44 -7.91 6.90
CA TYR A 188 6.21 -6.91 5.87
C TYR A 188 7.27 -5.83 6.01
N GLY A 189 8.11 -5.68 4.99
CA GLY A 189 9.21 -4.73 4.99
C GLY A 189 9.04 -3.64 3.95
N MET A 190 9.34 -2.40 4.32
CA MET A 190 9.55 -1.29 3.39
C MET A 190 10.91 -0.66 3.62
N LYS A 191 11.78 -0.72 2.62
CA LYS A 191 13.08 -0.04 2.62
C LYS A 191 12.96 1.34 1.97
N ILE A 192 13.44 2.36 2.67
CA ILE A 192 13.43 3.76 2.27
C ILE A 192 14.85 4.27 2.42
N LEU A 193 15.52 4.47 1.28
CA LEU A 193 16.83 5.08 1.27
C LEU A 193 16.71 6.58 1.56
N ASN A 194 17.72 7.19 2.17
CA ASN A 194 17.73 8.60 2.53
C ASN A 194 17.42 9.49 1.32
N LYS A 195 18.05 9.22 0.17
CA LYS A 195 17.78 9.90 -1.11
C LYS A 195 16.35 9.76 -1.65
N ARG A 196 15.52 8.89 -1.07
CA ARG A 196 14.12 8.65 -1.43
C ARG A 196 13.14 9.20 -0.40
N LYS A 197 13.61 9.83 0.68
CA LYS A 197 12.75 10.47 1.69
C LYS A 197 12.03 11.64 1.03
N LYS A 198 10.75 11.42 0.73
CA LYS A 198 9.90 12.41 0.06
C LYS A 198 9.62 13.64 0.90
N PHE A 199 9.83 13.54 2.21
CA PHE A 199 9.67 14.63 3.16
C PHE A 199 10.95 15.47 3.33
N ILE A 200 12.04 15.19 2.60
CA ILE A 200 13.25 16.03 2.63
C ILE A 200 13.54 16.52 1.22
N THR A 201 13.45 17.82 0.99
CA THR A 201 13.76 18.46 -0.30
C THR A 201 14.78 19.57 -0.08
N ASN A 202 15.95 19.48 -0.72
CA ASN A 202 17.04 20.47 -0.59
C ASN A 202 17.44 20.79 0.86
N GLY A 203 17.45 19.78 1.73
CA GLY A 203 17.77 19.95 3.16
C GLY A 203 16.64 20.52 4.02
N VAL A 204 15.48 20.83 3.43
CA VAL A 204 14.28 21.30 4.13
C VAL A 204 13.31 20.14 4.34
N VAL A 205 12.78 20.02 5.55
CA VAL A 205 11.82 18.99 5.92
C VAL A 205 10.39 19.48 5.65
N ASP A 206 9.63 18.73 4.84
CA ASP A 206 8.16 18.88 4.74
C ASP A 206 7.53 18.19 5.94
N ASN A 207 7.14 19.00 6.93
CA ASN A 207 6.54 18.56 8.18
C ASN A 207 5.26 17.72 7.98
N ASN A 208 4.43 18.04 6.98
CA ASN A 208 3.19 17.30 6.74
C ASN A 208 3.46 15.93 6.11
N GLU A 209 4.41 15.87 5.18
CA GLU A 209 4.87 14.59 4.62
C GLU A 209 5.59 13.75 5.68
N LEU A 210 6.34 14.38 6.60
CA LEU A 210 6.98 13.71 7.72
C LEU A 210 5.95 13.19 8.74
N LEU A 211 4.95 13.99 9.11
CA LEU A 211 3.85 13.56 9.97
C LEU A 211 3.13 12.36 9.34
N TYR A 212 2.71 12.48 8.06
CA TYR A 212 2.14 11.36 7.34
C TYR A 212 3.06 10.15 7.33
N PHE A 213 4.37 10.38 7.15
CA PHE A 213 5.38 9.32 7.14
C PHE A 213 5.43 8.59 8.48
N ILE A 214 5.45 9.26 9.63
CA ILE A 214 5.65 8.63 10.95
C ILE A 214 4.38 8.05 11.57
N LEU A 215 3.20 8.29 11.01
CA LEU A 215 1.97 7.58 11.43
C LEU A 215 2.11 6.09 11.11
N PHE A 216 2.31 5.29 12.16
CA PHE A 216 2.42 3.82 12.15
C PHE A 216 1.78 3.23 13.40
N ASP A 217 1.51 1.92 13.38
CA ASP A 217 1.27 1.15 14.60
C ASP A 217 2.58 1.02 15.40
N TYR A 218 2.72 1.89 16.41
CA TYR A 218 3.90 1.96 17.27
C TYR A 218 4.14 0.70 18.10
N THR A 219 3.13 -0.18 18.23
CA THR A 219 3.27 -1.42 19.03
C THR A 219 3.92 -2.55 18.24
N SER A 220 3.85 -2.51 16.91
CA SER A 220 4.25 -3.61 16.03
C SER A 220 5.43 -3.24 15.13
N ALA A 221 5.65 -1.95 14.86
CA ALA A 221 6.66 -1.50 13.92
C ALA A 221 8.08 -1.61 14.50
N GLN A 222 9.03 -2.03 13.65
CA GLN A 222 10.46 -1.95 13.90
C GLN A 222 11.10 -1.07 12.83
N ILE A 223 12.08 -0.27 13.21
CA ILE A 223 12.90 0.53 12.30
C ILE A 223 14.33 0.02 12.41
N ASN A 224 14.92 -0.43 11.31
CA ASN A 224 16.29 -0.97 11.29
C ASN A 224 16.49 -2.11 12.32
N LYS A 225 15.46 -2.95 12.49
CA LYS A 225 15.36 -4.04 13.49
C LYS A 225 15.27 -3.59 14.95
N ILE A 226 15.13 -2.30 15.21
CA ILE A 226 14.96 -1.73 16.55
C ILE A 226 13.49 -1.40 16.77
N SER A 227 12.95 -1.85 17.90
CA SER A 227 11.62 -1.43 18.39
C SER A 227 11.79 -0.16 19.21
N TYR A 228 11.29 0.96 18.69
CA TYR A 228 11.22 2.21 19.43
C TYR A 228 9.93 2.27 20.24
N SER A 229 10.00 2.87 21.43
CA SER A 229 8.80 3.07 22.25
C SER A 229 7.86 4.08 21.59
N LYS A 230 6.55 3.97 21.88
CA LYS A 230 5.53 4.88 21.31
C LYS A 230 5.83 6.35 21.62
N GLU A 231 6.45 6.63 22.76
CA GLU A 231 6.77 7.96 23.24
C GLU A 231 7.74 8.67 22.28
N ASN A 232 8.66 7.95 21.63
CA ASN A 232 9.57 8.52 20.63
C ASN A 232 8.79 9.09 19.43
N TYR A 233 7.82 8.33 18.92
CA TYR A 233 6.99 8.76 17.80
C TYR A 233 6.10 9.94 18.19
N LEU A 234 5.46 9.85 19.36
CA LEU A 234 4.55 10.88 19.87
C LEU A 234 5.29 12.19 20.18
N TYR A 235 6.49 12.11 20.75
CA TYR A 235 7.32 13.28 21.01
C TYR A 235 7.83 13.93 19.72
N LEU A 236 8.21 13.15 18.70
CA LEU A 236 8.54 13.71 17.37
C LEU A 236 7.35 14.45 16.76
N ILE A 237 6.15 13.88 16.84
CA ILE A 237 4.93 14.54 16.36
C ILE A 237 4.69 15.85 17.13
N LYS A 238 4.83 15.82 18.45
CA LYS A 238 4.76 17.03 19.28
C LYS A 238 5.75 18.10 18.81
N GLU A 239 7.02 17.74 18.65
CA GLU A 239 8.06 18.69 18.22
C GLU A 239 7.73 19.33 16.87
N ILE A 240 7.26 18.53 15.90
CA ILE A 240 6.87 19.02 14.58
C ILE A 240 5.70 20.01 14.71
N LEU A 241 4.67 19.66 15.47
CA LEU A 241 3.47 20.48 15.62
C LEU A 241 3.76 21.79 16.37
N GLU A 242 4.52 21.73 17.46
CA GLU A 242 4.88 22.93 18.24
C GLU A 242 5.74 23.91 17.42
N ASN A 243 6.64 23.40 16.57
CA ASN A 243 7.42 24.23 15.65
C ASN A 243 6.56 24.87 14.54
N GLU A 244 5.46 24.24 14.11
CA GLU A 244 4.50 24.86 13.20
C GLU A 244 3.62 25.91 13.89
N TYR A 245 3.24 25.71 15.14
CA TYR A 245 2.42 26.66 15.90
C TYR A 245 3.17 27.93 16.30
N ASN A 246 4.48 27.85 16.51
CA ASN A 246 5.31 28.99 16.89
C ASN A 246 5.79 29.84 15.69
N ASN A 247 5.49 29.44 14.46
CA ASN A 247 5.83 30.17 13.23
C ASN A 247 4.62 30.87 12.57
N ILE A 248 3.50 31.01 13.29
CA ILE A 248 2.31 31.82 12.93
C ILE A 248 2.23 32.98 13.91
#